data_AF-A0A928L3U3-F1
#
_entry.id   AF-A0A928L3U3-F1
#
_cell.length_a   1.000
_cell.length_b   1.000
_cell.length_c   1.000
_cell.angle_alpha   90.00
_cell.angle_beta   90.00
_cell.angle_gamma   90.00
#
_symmetry.space_group_name_H-M   'P 1'
#
loop_
_entity.id
_entity.type
_entity.pdbx_description
1 polymer ?
#
loop_
_entity_poly.entity_id
_entity_poly.type
_entity_poly.pdbx_seq_one_letter_code
_entity_poly.pdbx_strand_id
1 'polypeptide(L)'
;MSLLWDEWRKITQHGKAMLILSVAMIAQIVLPRLLPDLTELPYSDTLYRKFTAEYGGAYSAEISENINNHLQEIQTICAEYGSVQQAYLDGTLTLEQFKTATDAYGIAQAELSTMQYLSEKCAYLDGAEDFAKSIFYDTNIKRFLDDTGYPFLLVLALLCVIVPIFDREYRSGIYRLILTTPNGHIRVALYKLIPAFLLAFSTSLLFSGIQSAIYLAQAGTEHLHQPLSNLMDYPDYGQTTVLQFYLTDVLYKACCMGCGCLAVCIVTMLCRETTISLFFSAAVLMLPALSADLLPQNVGRYLFCGMGLTALYPANCNIPLLFLILLMKTTVYTLVGIRLWCRN
;
A
#
# COMPACT_ATOMS: atom_id res chain seq x y z
N MET A 1 31.77 -26.40 2.16
CA MET A 1 30.86 -25.24 2.23
C MET A 1 29.88 -25.37 1.07
N SER A 2 28.58 -25.17 1.31
CA SER A 2 27.56 -25.34 0.27
C SER A 2 27.66 -24.20 -0.75
N LEU A 3 27.59 -24.51 -2.04
CA LEU A 3 27.70 -23.54 -3.15
C LEU A 3 26.69 -22.37 -3.03
N LEU A 4 25.55 -22.62 -2.38
CA LEU A 4 24.53 -21.62 -2.05
C LEU A 4 25.06 -20.53 -1.10
N TRP A 5 25.88 -20.90 -0.12
CA TRP A 5 26.47 -19.95 0.83
C TRP A 5 27.47 -19.01 0.16
N ASP A 6 28.25 -19.53 -0.79
CA ASP A 6 29.24 -18.73 -1.51
C ASP A 6 28.57 -17.70 -2.43
N GLU A 7 27.51 -18.08 -3.13
CA GLU A 7 26.71 -17.14 -3.94
C GLU A 7 26.00 -16.09 -3.06
N TRP A 8 25.44 -16.49 -1.91
CA TRP A 8 24.85 -15.55 -0.95
C TRP A 8 25.87 -14.53 -0.45
N ARG A 9 27.08 -14.98 -0.09
CA ARG A 9 28.17 -14.13 0.39
C ARG A 9 28.67 -13.16 -0.69
N LYS A 10 28.70 -13.60 -1.94
CA LYS A 10 29.08 -12.77 -3.09
C LYS A 10 28.09 -11.62 -3.30
N ILE A 11 26.79 -11.89 -3.20
CA ILE A 11 25.74 -10.85 -3.31
C ILE A 11 25.83 -9.88 -2.12
N THR A 12 25.86 -10.40 -0.90
CA THR A 12 25.75 -9.59 0.33
C THR A 12 27.02 -8.82 0.69
N GLN A 13 28.19 -9.45 0.67
CA GLN A 13 29.45 -8.85 1.14
C GLN A 13 30.24 -8.16 0.03
N HIS A 14 30.35 -8.78 -1.15
CA HIS A 14 31.12 -8.22 -2.27
C HIS A 14 30.30 -7.26 -3.14
N GLY A 15 28.97 -7.35 -3.09
CA GLY A 15 28.05 -6.43 -3.77
C GLY A 15 27.69 -5.18 -2.97
N LYS A 16 28.06 -5.10 -1.67
CA LYS A 16 27.54 -4.10 -0.72
C LYS A 16 26.00 -4.03 -0.69
N ALA A 17 25.33 -5.12 -1.08
CA ALA A 17 23.89 -5.15 -1.28
C ALA A 17 23.12 -4.75 -0.03
N MET A 18 23.52 -5.27 1.14
CA MET A 18 22.86 -4.96 2.41
C MET A 18 22.91 -3.47 2.73
N LEU A 19 24.04 -2.80 2.47
CA LEU A 19 24.17 -1.36 2.72
C LEU A 19 23.24 -0.56 1.79
N ILE A 20 23.22 -0.88 0.50
CA ILE A 20 22.36 -0.21 -0.49
C ILE A 20 20.89 -0.38 -0.11
N LEU A 21 20.46 -1.59 0.23
CA LEU A 21 19.08 -1.89 0.63
C LEU A 21 18.71 -1.23 1.95
N SER A 22 19.59 -1.25 2.96
CA SER A 22 19.32 -0.57 4.23
C SER A 22 19.17 0.93 4.07
N VAL A 23 20.05 1.58 3.29
CA VAL A 23 19.96 3.02 3.02
C VAL A 23 18.67 3.35 2.27
N ALA A 24 18.32 2.58 1.24
CA ALA A 24 17.08 2.77 0.49
C ALA A 24 15.84 2.58 1.37
N MET A 25 15.86 1.58 2.26
CA MET A 25 14.76 1.31 3.19
C MET A 25 14.58 2.47 4.18
N ILE A 26 15.66 2.95 4.79
CA ILE A 26 15.63 4.10 5.70
C ILE A 26 15.15 5.34 4.96
N ALA A 27 15.67 5.63 3.77
CA ALA A 27 15.26 6.78 2.97
C ALA A 27 13.76 6.72 2.63
N GLN A 28 13.25 5.56 2.20
CA GLN A 28 11.84 5.37 1.88
C GLN A 28 10.92 5.53 3.10
N ILE A 29 11.39 5.19 4.30
CA ILE A 29 10.65 5.39 5.56
C ILE A 29 10.69 6.86 5.99
N VAL A 30 11.83 7.52 5.89
CA VAL A 30 12.04 8.87 6.42
C VAL A 30 11.47 9.95 5.51
N LEU A 31 11.60 9.79 4.19
CA LEU A 31 11.27 10.84 3.21
C LEU A 31 9.78 11.25 3.20
N PRO A 32 8.80 10.31 3.25
CA PRO A 32 7.39 10.67 3.36
C PRO A 32 7.05 11.43 4.65
N ARG A 33 7.79 11.18 5.74
CA ARG A 33 7.58 11.85 7.04
C ARG A 33 8.17 13.27 7.11
N LEU A 34 9.13 13.57 6.23
CA LEU A 34 9.74 14.90 6.14
C LEU A 34 8.96 15.83 5.22
N LEU A 35 8.20 15.27 4.28
CA LEU A 35 7.33 16.04 3.41
C LEU A 35 6.03 16.37 4.16
N PRO A 36 5.53 17.62 4.05
CA PRO A 36 4.24 17.96 4.63
C PRO A 36 3.15 17.08 3.99
N ASP A 37 2.24 16.59 4.83
CA ASP A 37 1.10 15.81 4.39
C ASP A 37 0.21 16.70 3.51
N LEU A 38 0.18 16.40 2.22
CA LEU A 38 -0.61 17.16 1.24
C LEU A 38 -2.07 16.68 1.18
N THR A 39 -2.44 15.67 1.97
CA THR A 39 -3.81 15.18 2.02
C THR A 39 -4.69 16.13 2.83
N GLU A 40 -5.40 17.00 2.11
CA GLU A 40 -6.48 17.79 2.70
C GLU A 40 -7.63 16.86 3.11
N LEU A 41 -7.87 16.75 4.42
CA LEU A 41 -9.06 16.06 4.92
C LEU A 41 -10.28 16.96 4.69
N PRO A 42 -11.42 16.41 4.25
CA PRO A 42 -12.65 17.19 4.09
C PRO A 42 -13.26 17.61 5.44
N TYR A 43 -12.72 17.11 6.56
CA TYR A 43 -13.19 17.32 7.92
C TYR A 43 -12.05 17.63 8.88
N SER A 44 -12.40 18.12 10.07
CA SER A 44 -11.44 18.35 11.15
C SER A 44 -11.12 17.04 11.88
N ASP A 45 -9.86 16.62 11.86
CA ASP A 45 -9.40 15.37 12.51
C ASP A 45 -9.70 15.34 14.01
N THR A 46 -9.58 16.48 14.69
CA THR A 46 -9.83 16.59 16.13
C THR A 46 -11.31 16.42 16.48
N LEU A 47 -12.20 17.07 15.72
CA LEU A 47 -13.64 16.96 15.89
C LEU A 47 -14.12 15.56 15.49
N TYR A 48 -13.56 15.00 14.42
CA TYR A 48 -13.90 13.66 13.97
C TYR A 48 -13.58 12.61 15.04
N ARG A 49 -12.39 12.70 15.66
CA ARG A 49 -12.01 11.85 16.78
C ARG A 49 -12.94 11.99 17.98
N LYS A 50 -13.38 13.21 18.30
CA LYS A 50 -14.34 13.47 19.38
C LYS A 50 -15.68 12.79 19.09
N PHE A 51 -16.28 13.04 17.93
CA PHE A 51 -17.60 12.51 17.59
C PHE A 51 -17.59 10.99 17.38
N THR A 52 -16.53 10.42 16.82
CA THR A 52 -16.39 8.95 16.72
C THR A 52 -16.15 8.27 18.07
N ALA A 53 -15.65 8.99 19.08
CA ALA A 53 -15.60 8.47 20.45
C ALA A 53 -16.97 8.54 21.14
N GLU A 54 -17.81 9.52 20.79
CA GLU A 54 -19.16 9.72 21.33
C GLU A 54 -20.18 8.75 20.71
N TYR A 55 -20.20 8.66 19.38
CA TYR A 55 -21.13 7.82 18.61
C TYR A 55 -20.51 6.48 18.20
N GLY A 56 -19.31 6.16 18.68
CA GLY A 56 -18.55 4.98 18.28
C GLY A 56 -19.16 3.68 18.78
N GLY A 57 -19.06 2.63 17.96
CA GLY A 57 -19.53 1.29 18.31
C GLY A 57 -20.24 0.58 17.18
N ALA A 58 -21.03 -0.44 17.54
CA ALA A 58 -21.86 -1.17 16.60
C ALA A 58 -22.93 -0.22 16.02
N TYR A 59 -23.03 -0.19 14.70
CA TYR A 59 -23.96 0.70 14.02
C TYR A 59 -25.42 0.32 14.31
N SER A 60 -26.25 1.33 14.59
CA SER A 60 -27.69 1.18 14.77
C SER A 60 -28.42 2.34 14.10
N ALA A 61 -29.71 2.15 13.80
CA ALA A 61 -30.56 3.22 13.27
C ALA A 61 -30.64 4.43 14.21
N GLU A 62 -30.57 4.21 15.52
CA GLU A 62 -30.55 5.26 16.55
C GLU A 62 -29.30 6.15 16.44
N ILE A 63 -28.12 5.56 16.16
CA ILE A 63 -26.89 6.33 15.95
C ILE A 63 -27.01 7.21 14.70
N SER A 64 -27.58 6.68 13.62
CA SER A 64 -27.84 7.44 12.38
C SER A 64 -28.80 8.61 12.64
N GLU A 65 -29.89 8.35 13.35
CA GLU A 65 -30.87 9.38 13.73
C GLU A 65 -30.24 10.49 14.58
N ASN A 66 -29.46 10.13 15.60
CA ASN A 66 -28.78 11.10 16.46
C ASN A 66 -27.80 11.98 15.67
N ILE A 67 -27.00 11.39 14.78
CA ILE A 67 -26.05 12.13 13.93
C ILE A 67 -26.79 13.08 12.98
N ASN A 68 -27.87 12.61 12.36
CA ASN A 68 -28.66 13.42 11.42
C ASN A 68 -29.42 14.55 12.14
N ASN A 69 -29.96 14.31 13.34
CA ASN A 69 -30.59 15.35 14.16
C ASN A 69 -29.58 16.43 14.54
N HIS A 70 -28.38 16.06 14.99
CA HIS A 70 -27.32 17.00 15.33
C HIS A 70 -26.85 17.80 14.09
N LEU A 71 -26.72 17.15 12.93
CA LEU A 71 -26.44 17.86 11.68
C LEU A 71 -27.54 18.86 11.31
N GLN A 72 -28.81 18.50 11.51
CA GLN A 72 -29.95 19.38 11.25
C GLN A 72 -29.97 20.60 12.20
N GLU A 73 -29.64 20.42 13.48
CA GLU A 73 -29.47 21.52 14.44
C GLU A 73 -28.39 22.49 13.99
N ILE A 74 -27.21 21.97 13.61
CA ILE A 74 -26.09 22.78 13.10
C ILE A 74 -26.50 23.56 11.83
N GLN A 75 -27.18 22.89 10.89
CA GLN A 75 -27.65 23.53 9.65
C GLN A 75 -28.67 24.63 9.93
N THR A 76 -29.56 24.43 10.91
CA THR A 76 -30.55 25.45 11.32
C THR A 76 -29.88 26.68 11.89
N ILE A 77 -28.90 26.51 12.80
CA ILE A 77 -28.10 27.61 13.35
C ILE A 77 -27.38 28.39 12.23
N CYS A 78 -26.79 27.67 11.27
CA CYS A 78 -26.08 28.30 10.14
C CYS A 78 -27.02 29.08 9.22
N ALA A 79 -28.23 28.55 8.96
CA ALA A 79 -29.23 29.19 8.12
C ALA A 79 -29.86 30.43 8.77
N GLU A 80 -30.12 30.38 10.08
CA GLU A 80 -30.76 31.45 10.84
C GLU A 80 -29.79 32.59 11.18
N TYR A 81 -28.47 32.38 11.15
CA TYR A 81 -27.51 33.41 11.53
C TYR A 81 -27.64 34.72 10.71
N GLY A 82 -28.04 34.62 9.44
CA GLY A 82 -28.31 35.79 8.61
C GLY A 82 -29.46 36.66 9.12
N SER A 83 -30.52 36.05 9.69
CA SER A 83 -31.64 36.80 10.28
C SER A 83 -31.26 37.38 11.65
N VAL A 84 -30.42 36.69 12.42
CA VAL A 84 -29.87 37.19 13.69
C VAL A 84 -29.01 38.45 13.49
N GLN A 85 -28.19 38.48 12.43
CA GLN A 85 -27.42 39.66 12.07
C GLN A 85 -28.32 40.86 11.75
N GLN A 86 -29.39 40.65 10.98
CA GLN A 86 -30.35 41.71 10.66
C GLN A 86 -31.08 42.21 11.91
N ALA A 87 -31.56 41.31 12.77
CA ALA A 87 -32.26 41.67 14.00
C ALA A 87 -31.40 42.52 14.96
N TYR A 88 -30.08 42.29 14.99
CA TYR A 88 -29.14 43.12 15.75
C TYR A 88 -28.94 44.51 15.11
N LEU A 89 -28.78 44.58 13.79
CA LEU A 89 -28.67 45.86 13.05
C LEU A 89 -29.93 46.71 13.19
N ASP A 90 -31.10 46.07 13.24
CA ASP A 90 -32.40 46.71 13.43
C ASP A 90 -32.67 47.11 14.90
N GLY A 91 -31.74 46.81 15.82
CA GLY A 91 -31.83 47.15 17.25
C GLY A 91 -32.84 46.31 18.04
N THR A 92 -33.42 45.28 17.43
CA THR A 92 -34.42 44.40 18.06
C THR A 92 -33.80 43.31 18.94
N LEU A 93 -32.49 43.06 18.79
CA LEU A 93 -31.75 42.03 19.51
C LEU A 93 -30.68 42.66 20.41
N THR A 94 -30.54 42.16 21.64
CA THR A 94 -29.54 42.68 22.58
C THR A 94 -28.12 42.23 22.22
N LEU A 95 -27.10 42.98 22.65
CA LEU A 95 -25.69 42.62 22.43
C LEU A 95 -25.35 41.23 23.02
N GLU A 96 -25.91 40.89 24.18
CA GLU A 96 -25.65 39.61 24.84
C GLU A 96 -26.25 38.44 24.05
N GLN A 97 -27.48 38.61 23.53
CA GLN A 97 -28.11 37.62 22.64
C GLN A 97 -27.36 37.48 21.31
N PHE A 98 -26.87 38.59 20.76
CA PHE A 98 -26.08 38.58 19.52
C PHE A 98 -24.76 37.82 19.70
N LYS A 99 -24.07 38.07 20.82
CA LYS A 99 -22.81 37.40 21.15
C LYS A 99 -23.02 35.89 21.29
N THR A 100 -24.03 35.46 22.05
CA THR A 100 -24.36 34.04 22.22
C THR A 100 -24.66 33.35 20.88
N ALA A 101 -25.43 34.00 20.01
CA ALA A 101 -25.74 33.46 18.69
C ALA A 101 -24.51 33.42 17.75
N THR A 102 -23.62 34.41 17.85
CA THR A 102 -22.36 34.44 17.09
C THR A 102 -21.40 33.33 17.55
N ASP A 103 -21.29 33.11 18.86
CA ASP A 103 -20.48 32.03 19.42
C ASP A 103 -21.03 30.66 19.00
N ALA A 104 -22.37 30.47 19.06
CA ALA A 104 -23.04 29.26 18.59
C ALA A 104 -22.83 29.02 17.08
N TYR A 105 -22.93 30.08 16.26
CA TYR A 105 -22.63 30.00 14.83
C TYR A 105 -21.18 29.59 14.56
N GLY A 106 -20.22 30.17 15.30
CA GLY A 106 -18.81 29.82 15.14
C GLY A 106 -18.52 28.34 15.44
N ILE A 107 -19.15 27.78 16.47
CA ILE A 107 -19.06 26.34 16.80
C ILE A 107 -19.72 25.51 15.71
N ALA A 108 -20.96 25.83 15.33
CA ALA A 108 -21.72 25.12 14.31
C ALA A 108 -20.97 25.09 12.96
N GLN A 109 -20.39 26.23 12.55
CA GLN A 109 -19.60 26.33 11.33
C GLN A 109 -18.33 25.48 11.38
N ALA A 110 -17.67 25.38 12.53
CA ALA A 110 -16.49 24.53 12.71
C ALA A 110 -16.82 23.03 12.67
N GLU A 111 -18.00 22.63 13.17
CA GLU A 111 -18.44 21.24 13.23
C GLU A 111 -19.11 20.75 11.94
N LEU A 112 -19.66 21.66 11.12
CA LEU A 112 -20.47 21.37 9.94
C LEU A 112 -19.84 20.34 9.00
N SER A 113 -18.60 20.54 8.55
CA SER A 113 -17.95 19.63 7.59
C SER A 113 -17.71 18.23 8.16
N THR A 114 -17.43 18.15 9.47
CA THR A 114 -17.21 16.87 10.15
C THR A 114 -18.51 16.10 10.33
N MET A 115 -19.60 16.81 10.67
CA MET A 115 -20.92 16.22 10.82
C MET A 115 -21.54 15.82 9.48
N GLN A 116 -21.28 16.59 8.41
CA GLN A 116 -21.63 16.20 7.04
C GLN A 116 -20.95 14.88 6.65
N TYR A 117 -19.63 14.77 6.88
CA TYR A 117 -18.91 13.53 6.60
C TYR A 117 -19.41 12.33 7.43
N LEU A 118 -19.78 12.53 8.69
CA LEU A 118 -20.38 11.47 9.53
C LEU A 118 -21.76 11.04 9.01
N SER A 119 -22.60 11.98 8.59
CA SER A 119 -23.91 11.68 7.99
C SER A 119 -23.75 10.90 6.68
N GLU A 120 -22.80 11.29 5.83
CA GLU A 120 -22.45 10.54 4.61
C GLU A 120 -21.99 9.12 4.94
N LYS A 121 -21.17 8.94 5.99
CA LYS A 121 -20.74 7.63 6.47
C LYS A 121 -21.91 6.79 6.97
N CYS A 122 -22.88 7.37 7.68
CA CYS A 122 -24.10 6.65 8.08
C CYS A 122 -24.92 6.22 6.87
N ALA A 123 -25.14 7.11 5.89
CA ALA A 123 -25.87 6.78 4.67
C ALA A 123 -25.18 5.64 3.87
N TYR A 124 -23.85 5.62 3.84
CA TYR A 124 -23.08 4.52 3.29
C TYR A 124 -23.31 3.20 4.05
N LEU A 125 -23.24 3.23 5.39
CA LEU A 125 -23.47 2.05 6.22
C LEU A 125 -24.92 1.55 6.13
N ASP A 126 -25.92 2.43 5.96
CA ASP A 126 -27.32 2.03 5.76
C ASP A 126 -27.50 1.18 4.50
N GLY A 127 -26.81 1.53 3.41
CA GLY A 127 -26.88 0.81 2.13
C GLY A 127 -26.10 -0.51 2.07
N ALA A 128 -25.24 -0.80 3.05
CA ALA A 128 -24.45 -2.03 3.09
C ALA A 128 -25.21 -3.18 3.77
N GLU A 129 -25.09 -4.43 3.29
CA GLU A 129 -25.69 -5.60 3.96
C GLU A 129 -24.66 -6.68 4.31
N ASP A 130 -23.48 -6.64 3.68
CA ASP A 130 -22.54 -7.77 3.65
C ASP A 130 -21.54 -7.84 4.81
N PHE A 131 -21.49 -6.82 5.68
CA PHE A 131 -20.50 -6.72 6.76
C PHE A 131 -21.03 -6.23 8.10
N ALA A 132 -20.32 -6.54 9.18
CA ALA A 132 -20.61 -6.00 10.50
C ALA A 132 -20.32 -4.49 10.54
N LYS A 133 -21.39 -3.69 10.57
CA LYS A 133 -21.36 -2.23 10.51
C LYS A 133 -20.89 -1.63 11.84
N SER A 134 -19.92 -0.73 11.79
CA SER A 134 -19.46 0.01 12.96
C SER A 134 -18.98 1.41 12.60
N ILE A 135 -19.15 2.33 13.56
CA ILE A 135 -18.55 3.67 13.51
C ILE A 135 -17.35 3.68 14.44
N PHE A 136 -16.21 4.08 13.90
CA PHE A 136 -14.98 4.27 14.67
C PHE A 136 -14.06 5.24 13.92
N TYR A 137 -13.04 5.71 14.63
CA TYR A 137 -12.02 6.59 14.06
C TYR A 137 -11.14 5.83 13.07
N ASP A 138 -11.30 6.11 11.78
CA ASP A 138 -10.66 5.41 10.67
C ASP A 138 -9.68 6.27 9.87
N THR A 139 -9.54 7.57 10.18
CA THR A 139 -8.68 8.51 9.45
C THR A 139 -7.23 8.02 9.35
N ASN A 140 -6.68 7.43 10.41
CA ASN A 140 -5.34 6.86 10.38
C ASN A 140 -5.26 5.63 9.45
N ILE A 141 -6.27 4.74 9.48
CA ILE A 141 -6.33 3.56 8.59
C ILE A 141 -6.38 4.01 7.14
N LYS A 142 -7.26 4.97 6.85
CA LYS A 142 -7.41 5.54 5.51
C LYS A 142 -6.10 6.18 5.02
N ARG A 143 -5.51 7.06 5.82
CA ARG A 143 -4.20 7.66 5.51
C ARG A 143 -3.15 6.62 5.20
N PHE A 144 -3.06 5.55 5.98
CA PHE A 144 -2.10 4.49 5.69
C PHE A 144 -2.36 3.79 4.36
N LEU A 145 -3.61 3.46 4.07
CA LEU A 145 -3.98 2.76 2.83
C LEU A 145 -3.70 3.66 1.62
N ASP A 146 -3.97 4.95 1.73
CA ASP A 146 -3.64 5.97 0.73
C ASP A 146 -2.11 6.17 0.60
N ASP A 147 -1.37 6.14 1.72
CA ASP A 147 0.09 6.29 1.80
C ASP A 147 0.88 5.02 1.46
N THR A 148 0.22 3.90 1.14
CA THR A 148 0.90 2.68 0.65
C THR A 148 1.45 2.83 -0.78
N GLY A 149 1.93 4.03 -1.12
CA GLY A 149 2.55 4.37 -2.39
C GLY A 149 3.76 3.49 -2.73
N TYR A 150 4.09 3.48 -4.01
CA TYR A 150 5.13 2.61 -4.56
C TYR A 150 6.49 2.85 -3.89
N PRO A 151 7.18 1.79 -3.44
CA PRO A 151 8.50 1.91 -2.82
C PRO A 151 9.59 2.11 -3.89
N PHE A 152 9.56 3.24 -4.60
CA PHE A 152 10.42 3.56 -5.77
C PHE A 152 11.90 3.39 -5.45
N LEU A 153 12.34 3.91 -4.30
CA LEU A 153 13.73 3.82 -3.89
C LEU A 153 14.14 2.38 -3.60
N LEU A 154 13.26 1.59 -2.97
CA LEU A 154 13.52 0.19 -2.67
C LEU A 154 13.64 -0.64 -3.94
N VAL A 155 12.74 -0.44 -4.91
CA VAL A 155 12.77 -1.13 -6.20
C VAL A 155 14.04 -0.79 -6.97
N LEU A 156 14.40 0.50 -7.04
CA LEU A 156 15.62 0.93 -7.70
C LEU A 156 16.88 0.32 -7.05
N ALA A 157 16.93 0.34 -5.72
CA ALA A 157 18.01 -0.30 -4.96
C ALA A 157 18.09 -1.80 -5.22
N LEU A 158 16.95 -2.47 -5.30
CA LEU A 158 16.87 -3.90 -5.63
C LEU A 158 17.41 -4.19 -7.04
N LEU A 159 17.06 -3.37 -8.03
CA LEU A 159 17.60 -3.48 -9.38
C LEU A 159 19.14 -3.33 -9.40
N CYS A 160 19.68 -2.36 -8.66
CA CYS A 160 21.13 -2.18 -8.52
C CYS A 160 21.84 -3.39 -7.90
N VAL A 161 21.14 -4.20 -7.10
CA VAL A 161 21.69 -5.41 -6.47
C VAL A 161 21.53 -6.64 -7.37
N ILE A 162 20.38 -6.82 -8.03
CA ILE A 162 20.05 -8.03 -8.79
C ILE A 162 20.74 -8.04 -10.15
N VAL A 163 20.72 -6.93 -10.88
CA VAL A 163 21.27 -6.86 -12.26
C VAL A 163 22.76 -7.29 -12.31
N PRO A 164 23.63 -6.88 -11.37
CA PRO A 164 25.03 -7.31 -11.40
C PRO A 164 25.28 -8.81 -11.13
N ILE A 165 24.28 -9.58 -10.68
CA ILE A 165 24.46 -11.01 -10.31
C ILE A 165 24.96 -11.82 -11.50
N PHE A 166 24.35 -11.63 -12.67
CA PHE A 166 24.74 -12.34 -13.90
C PHE A 166 25.73 -11.54 -14.74
N ASP A 167 25.58 -10.20 -14.80
CA ASP A 167 26.44 -9.35 -15.61
C ASP A 167 27.93 -9.40 -15.24
N ARG A 168 28.26 -9.53 -13.94
CA ARG A 168 29.66 -9.63 -13.50
C ARG A 168 30.36 -10.84 -14.11
N GLU A 169 29.63 -11.91 -14.39
CA GLU A 169 30.19 -13.13 -14.98
C GLU A 169 30.24 -13.09 -16.50
N TYR A 170 29.29 -12.41 -17.14
CA TYR A 170 29.38 -12.09 -18.55
C TYR A 170 30.58 -11.19 -18.83
N ARG A 171 30.79 -10.14 -18.03
CA ARG A 171 31.92 -9.21 -18.17
C ARG A 171 33.29 -9.85 -17.90
N SER A 172 33.38 -10.73 -16.91
CA SER A 172 34.63 -11.42 -16.56
C SER A 172 34.95 -12.62 -17.45
N GLY A 173 34.01 -13.05 -18.30
CA GLY A 173 34.17 -14.24 -19.15
C GLY A 173 34.12 -15.57 -18.40
N ILE A 174 34.00 -15.54 -17.06
CA ILE A 174 33.93 -16.72 -16.18
C ILE A 174 32.73 -17.61 -16.54
N TYR A 175 31.67 -17.02 -17.12
CA TYR A 175 30.49 -17.77 -17.56
C TYR A 175 30.85 -18.94 -18.50
N ARG A 176 31.85 -18.78 -19.40
CA ARG A 176 32.29 -19.83 -20.33
C ARG A 176 32.87 -21.03 -19.61
N LEU A 177 33.62 -20.79 -18.52
CA LEU A 177 34.21 -21.85 -17.71
C LEU A 177 33.12 -22.64 -16.96
N ILE A 178 32.12 -21.94 -16.42
CA ILE A 178 31.00 -22.57 -15.71
C ILE A 178 30.23 -23.52 -16.63
N LEU A 179 30.01 -23.13 -17.89
CA LEU A 179 29.26 -23.93 -18.87
C LEU A 179 29.99 -25.22 -19.29
N THR A 180 31.32 -25.24 -19.25
CA THR A 180 32.11 -26.45 -19.55
C THR A 180 32.05 -27.52 -18.45
N THR A 181 31.46 -27.21 -17.29
CA THR A 181 31.41 -28.15 -16.16
C THR A 181 30.20 -29.09 -16.29
N PRO A 182 30.40 -30.43 -16.32
CA PRO A 182 29.30 -31.38 -16.42
C PRO A 182 28.42 -31.32 -15.17
N ASN A 183 27.10 -31.22 -15.35
CA ASN A 183 26.07 -31.11 -14.30
C ASN A 183 26.18 -29.88 -13.35
N GLY A 184 27.19 -29.02 -13.50
CA GLY A 184 27.43 -27.86 -12.65
C GLY A 184 26.62 -26.63 -13.07
N HIS A 185 26.45 -26.41 -14.38
CA HIS A 185 25.87 -25.18 -14.93
C HIS A 185 24.40 -24.95 -14.54
N ILE A 186 23.54 -25.98 -14.53
CA ILE A 186 22.15 -25.89 -14.04
C ILE A 186 22.11 -25.59 -12.54
N ARG A 187 22.97 -26.26 -11.76
CA ARG A 187 23.04 -26.05 -10.31
C ARG A 187 23.48 -24.64 -9.97
N VAL A 188 24.49 -24.10 -10.66
CA VAL A 188 24.95 -22.72 -10.48
C VAL A 188 23.84 -21.71 -10.81
N ALA A 189 23.07 -21.93 -11.89
CA ALA A 189 21.93 -21.07 -12.21
C ALA A 189 20.89 -21.05 -11.08
N LEU A 190 20.50 -22.23 -10.58
CA LEU A 190 19.57 -22.37 -9.46
C LEU A 190 20.11 -21.69 -8.18
N TYR A 191 21.38 -21.92 -7.86
CA TYR A 191 22.03 -21.35 -6.68
C TYR A 191 22.25 -19.84 -6.76
N LYS A 192 21.97 -19.19 -7.90
CA LYS A 192 21.88 -17.73 -8.01
C LYS A 192 20.46 -17.21 -7.96
N LEU A 193 19.53 -17.91 -8.62
CA LEU A 193 18.13 -17.52 -8.64
C LEU A 193 17.48 -17.64 -7.25
N ILE A 194 17.79 -18.69 -6.48
CA ILE A 194 17.28 -18.89 -5.12
C ILE A 194 17.69 -17.74 -4.18
N PRO A 195 18.98 -17.38 -4.01
CA PRO A 195 19.36 -16.30 -3.12
C PRO A 195 18.88 -14.93 -3.62
N ALA A 196 18.81 -14.70 -4.93
CA ALA A 196 18.22 -13.47 -5.48
C ALA A 196 16.73 -13.35 -5.10
N PHE A 197 15.96 -14.42 -5.29
CA PHE A 197 14.56 -14.50 -4.89
C PHE A 197 14.39 -14.27 -3.38
N LEU A 198 15.17 -14.98 -2.55
CA LEU A 198 15.10 -14.84 -1.09
C LEU A 198 15.45 -13.44 -0.63
N LEU A 199 16.48 -12.82 -1.21
CA LEU A 199 16.85 -11.44 -0.88
C LEU A 199 15.74 -10.46 -1.23
N ALA A 200 15.14 -10.58 -2.42
CA ALA A 200 14.02 -9.74 -2.83
C ALA A 200 12.76 -9.94 -1.97
N PHE A 201 12.41 -11.19 -1.71
CA PHE A 201 11.29 -11.58 -0.88
C PHE A 201 11.45 -11.07 0.56
N SER A 202 12.59 -11.35 1.21
CA SER A 202 12.86 -10.94 2.59
C SER A 202 12.95 -9.42 2.72
N THR A 203 13.53 -8.72 1.75
CA THR A 203 13.62 -7.25 1.79
C THR A 203 12.22 -6.61 1.70
N SER A 204 11.37 -7.11 0.80
CA SER A 204 9.99 -6.64 0.67
C SER A 204 9.15 -6.96 1.91
N LEU A 205 9.32 -8.16 2.48
CA LEU A 205 8.66 -8.58 3.71
C LEU A 205 9.05 -7.68 4.90
N LEU A 206 10.35 -7.41 5.05
CA LEU A 206 10.85 -6.54 6.12
C LEU A 206 10.37 -5.10 5.96
N PHE A 207 10.45 -4.54 4.75
CA PHE A 207 10.00 -3.18 4.50
C PHE A 207 8.49 -3.01 4.76
N SER A 208 7.67 -3.88 4.17
CA SER A 208 6.21 -3.82 4.33
C SER A 208 5.82 -4.09 5.80
N GLY A 209 6.50 -5.04 6.46
CA GLY A 209 6.29 -5.33 7.88
C GLY A 209 6.63 -4.15 8.79
N ILE A 210 7.73 -3.43 8.52
CA ILE A 210 8.10 -2.23 9.28
C ILE A 210 7.09 -1.10 9.03
N GLN A 211 6.64 -0.91 7.79
CA GLN A 211 5.63 0.10 7.46
C GLN A 211 4.31 -0.18 8.22
N SER A 212 3.85 -1.43 8.20
CA SER A 212 2.68 -1.87 8.99
C SER A 212 2.90 -1.73 10.50
N ALA A 213 4.11 -2.01 11.02
CA ALA A 213 4.40 -1.88 12.44
C ALA A 213 4.39 -0.43 12.92
N ILE A 214 4.97 0.49 12.15
CA ILE A 214 4.93 1.92 12.50
C ILE A 214 3.49 2.42 12.49
N TYR A 215 2.69 1.96 11.54
CA TYR A 215 1.28 2.27 11.47
C TYR A 215 0.50 1.77 12.69
N LEU A 216 0.67 0.50 13.07
CA LEU A 216 0.05 -0.07 14.26
C LEU A 216 0.42 0.72 15.54
N ALA A 217 1.64 1.25 15.61
CA ALA A 217 2.07 2.09 16.72
C ALA A 217 1.39 3.47 16.73
N GLN A 218 0.98 4.00 15.57
CA GLN A 218 0.32 5.32 15.45
C GLN A 218 -1.20 5.24 15.58
N ALA A 219 -1.82 4.22 14.99
CA ALA A 219 -3.28 4.05 14.97
C ALA A 219 -3.84 3.32 16.19
N GLY A 220 -3.00 2.58 16.91
CA GLY A 220 -3.44 1.69 17.98
C GLY A 220 -4.03 0.39 17.43
N THR A 221 -4.36 -0.52 18.35
CA THR A 221 -4.81 -1.88 18.01
C THR A 221 -6.33 -2.08 18.13
N GLU A 222 -7.05 -1.05 18.57
CA GLU A 222 -8.45 -1.17 19.01
C GLU A 222 -9.40 -1.54 17.87
N HIS A 223 -9.15 -1.08 16.65
CA HIS A 223 -10.06 -1.26 15.51
C HIS A 223 -9.61 -2.31 14.48
N LEU A 224 -8.57 -3.09 14.77
CA LEU A 224 -8.00 -4.05 13.82
C LEU A 224 -8.92 -5.22 13.44
N HIS A 225 -9.89 -5.53 14.29
CA HIS A 225 -10.86 -6.60 14.10
C HIS A 225 -12.08 -6.14 13.30
N GLN A 226 -12.22 -4.84 13.04
CA GLN A 226 -13.34 -4.31 12.29
C GLN A 226 -13.19 -4.67 10.79
N PRO A 227 -14.31 -4.93 10.09
CA PRO A 227 -14.30 -5.08 8.63
C PRO A 227 -13.75 -3.83 7.95
N LEU A 228 -12.88 -4.02 6.95
CA LEU A 228 -12.31 -2.94 6.16
C LEU A 228 -13.39 -2.15 5.39
N SER A 229 -14.48 -2.82 5.01
CA SER A 229 -15.63 -2.20 4.34
C SER A 229 -16.37 -1.15 5.18
N ASN A 230 -16.05 -0.98 6.47
CA ASN A 230 -16.53 0.19 7.23
C ASN A 230 -15.89 1.51 6.77
N LEU A 231 -14.79 1.47 6.01
CA LEU A 231 -14.23 2.64 5.34
C LEU A 231 -14.96 2.87 4.01
N MET A 232 -15.45 4.09 3.80
CA MET A 232 -16.26 4.45 2.62
C MET A 232 -15.55 4.20 1.28
N ASP A 233 -14.22 4.33 1.23
CA ASP A 233 -13.45 4.14 -0.01
C ASP A 233 -13.15 2.66 -0.33
N TYR A 234 -13.47 1.75 0.58
CA TYR A 234 -13.11 0.33 0.48
C TYR A 234 -14.33 -0.63 0.61
N PRO A 235 -15.44 -0.43 -0.12
CA PRO A 235 -16.66 -1.23 0.05
C PRO A 235 -16.49 -2.70 -0.30
N ASP A 236 -15.69 -3.00 -1.31
CA ASP A 236 -15.63 -4.32 -1.95
C ASP A 236 -14.95 -5.43 -1.09
N TYR A 237 -14.42 -5.12 0.09
CA TYR A 237 -13.64 -6.06 0.91
C TYR A 237 -14.48 -6.95 1.85
N GLY A 238 -15.81 -6.75 1.88
CA GLY A 238 -16.77 -7.48 2.69
C GLY A 238 -16.36 -7.59 4.17
N GLN A 239 -16.31 -8.83 4.68
CA GLN A 239 -15.97 -9.15 6.07
C GLN A 239 -14.46 -9.21 6.35
N THR A 240 -13.61 -8.89 5.38
CA THR A 240 -12.16 -8.95 5.58
C THR A 240 -11.77 -7.93 6.64
N THR A 241 -11.15 -8.39 7.73
CA THR A 241 -10.74 -7.50 8.80
C THR A 241 -9.54 -6.66 8.37
N VAL A 242 -9.39 -5.47 8.96
CA VAL A 242 -8.23 -4.60 8.73
C VAL A 242 -6.91 -5.36 8.96
N LEU A 243 -6.83 -6.21 9.99
CA LEU A 243 -5.65 -7.03 10.24
C LEU A 243 -5.40 -8.07 9.13
N GLN A 244 -6.44 -8.79 8.70
CA GLN A 244 -6.33 -9.78 7.63
C GLN A 244 -5.88 -9.13 6.32
N PHE A 245 -6.43 -7.96 6.01
CA PHE A 245 -6.02 -7.16 4.87
C PHE A 245 -4.52 -6.84 4.93
N TYR A 246 -4.02 -6.31 6.05
CA TYR A 246 -2.59 -5.99 6.20
C TYR A 246 -1.67 -7.19 6.04
N LEU A 247 -1.99 -8.32 6.69
CA LEU A 247 -1.18 -9.53 6.56
C LEU A 247 -1.15 -10.06 5.12
N THR A 248 -2.30 -9.98 4.43
CA THR A 248 -2.43 -10.42 3.04
C THR A 248 -1.65 -9.50 2.11
N ASP A 249 -1.74 -8.18 2.30
CA ASP A 249 -1.01 -7.17 1.52
C ASP A 249 0.51 -7.31 1.68
N VAL A 250 1.01 -7.51 2.91
CA VAL A 250 2.44 -7.75 3.19
C VAL A 250 2.95 -8.99 2.46
N LEU A 251 2.21 -10.11 2.55
CA LEU A 251 2.60 -11.35 1.87
C LEU A 251 2.52 -11.22 0.35
N TYR A 252 1.48 -10.58 -0.16
CA TYR A 252 1.29 -10.31 -1.56
C TYR A 252 2.46 -9.50 -2.15
N LYS A 253 2.82 -8.38 -1.52
CA LYS A 253 3.96 -7.54 -1.94
C LYS A 253 5.29 -8.29 -1.89
N ALA A 254 5.50 -9.15 -0.88
CA ALA A 254 6.69 -9.98 -0.78
C ALA A 254 6.80 -11.00 -1.93
N CYS A 255 5.70 -11.71 -2.23
CA CYS A 255 5.64 -12.67 -3.34
C CYS A 255 5.80 -11.99 -4.71
N CYS A 256 5.16 -10.84 -4.92
CA CYS A 256 5.29 -10.05 -6.15
C CYS A 256 6.74 -9.58 -6.37
N MET A 257 7.41 -9.08 -5.32
CA MET A 257 8.82 -8.66 -5.42
C MET A 257 9.74 -9.84 -5.73
N GLY A 258 9.53 -11.00 -5.09
CA GLY A 258 10.27 -12.23 -5.39
C GLY A 258 10.07 -12.69 -6.84
N CYS A 259 8.82 -12.66 -7.32
CA CYS A 259 8.49 -13.01 -8.71
C CYS A 259 9.12 -12.03 -9.72
N GLY A 260 9.01 -10.72 -9.45
CA GLY A 260 9.61 -9.65 -10.25
C GLY A 260 11.13 -9.77 -10.34
N CYS A 261 11.80 -10.13 -9.23
CA CYS A 261 13.24 -10.41 -9.23
C CYS A 261 13.63 -11.49 -10.25
N LEU A 262 12.85 -12.57 -10.37
CA LEU A 262 13.14 -13.62 -11.33
C LEU A 262 12.96 -13.14 -12.79
N ALA A 263 11.97 -12.28 -13.04
CA ALA A 263 11.81 -11.63 -14.34
C ALA A 263 13.03 -10.73 -14.67
N VAL A 264 13.51 -9.94 -13.71
CA VAL A 264 14.73 -9.12 -13.83
C VAL A 264 15.96 -9.99 -14.15
N CYS A 265 16.09 -11.15 -13.50
CA CYS A 265 17.15 -12.10 -13.79
C CYS A 265 17.11 -12.59 -15.26
N ILE A 266 15.92 -12.87 -15.80
CA ILE A 266 15.74 -13.24 -17.21
C ILE A 266 16.20 -12.09 -18.13
N VAL A 267 15.76 -10.86 -17.86
CA VAL A 267 16.16 -9.69 -18.66
C VAL A 267 17.69 -9.54 -18.65
N THR A 268 18.30 -9.68 -17.47
CA THR A 268 19.76 -9.60 -17.32
C THR A 268 20.48 -10.66 -18.16
N MET A 269 19.97 -11.90 -18.18
CA MET A 269 20.52 -12.98 -19.01
C MET A 269 20.38 -12.72 -20.52
N LEU A 270 19.32 -12.02 -20.95
CA LEU A 270 19.09 -11.68 -22.35
C LEU A 270 19.97 -10.52 -22.81
N CYS A 271 20.08 -9.46 -22.01
CA CYS A 271 20.77 -8.23 -22.38
C CYS A 271 22.30 -8.33 -22.26
N ARG A 272 22.83 -9.05 -21.25
CA ARG A 272 24.27 -9.27 -20.99
C ARG A 272 25.11 -8.00 -20.73
N GLU A 273 24.50 -6.82 -20.84
CA GLU A 273 25.09 -5.52 -20.54
C GLU A 273 24.31 -4.80 -19.45
N THR A 274 25.02 -4.33 -18.43
CA THR A 274 24.42 -3.73 -17.22
C THR A 274 23.52 -2.55 -17.46
N THR A 275 23.88 -1.64 -18.36
CA THR A 275 23.06 -0.45 -18.63
C THR A 275 21.74 -0.84 -19.31
N ILE A 276 21.81 -1.74 -20.28
CA ILE A 276 20.66 -2.24 -21.03
C ILE A 276 19.77 -3.10 -20.11
N SER A 277 20.37 -4.00 -19.33
CA SER A 277 19.69 -4.83 -18.34
C SER A 277 18.92 -3.99 -17.33
N LEU A 278 19.51 -2.92 -16.80
CA LEU A 278 18.87 -2.05 -15.81
C LEU A 278 17.67 -1.31 -16.42
N PHE A 279 17.81 -0.76 -17.63
CA PHE A 279 16.73 -0.05 -18.31
C PHE A 279 15.52 -0.97 -18.60
N PHE A 280 15.75 -2.14 -19.20
CA PHE A 280 14.66 -3.08 -19.49
C PHE A 280 14.07 -3.68 -18.22
N SER A 281 14.88 -3.89 -17.17
CA SER A 281 14.36 -4.38 -15.89
C SER A 281 13.46 -3.37 -15.20
N ALA A 282 13.82 -2.08 -15.24
CA ALA A 282 12.95 -1.01 -14.77
C ALA A 282 11.65 -0.96 -15.57
N ALA A 283 11.73 -1.06 -16.90
CA ALA A 283 10.53 -1.11 -17.75
C ALA A 283 9.63 -2.32 -17.42
N VAL A 284 10.21 -3.51 -17.23
CA VAL A 284 9.44 -4.73 -16.88
C VAL A 284 8.74 -4.59 -15.53
N LEU A 285 9.31 -3.90 -14.55
CA LEU A 285 8.67 -3.69 -13.24
C LEU A 285 7.68 -2.52 -13.23
N MET A 286 7.91 -1.47 -14.02
CA MET A 286 7.12 -0.23 -14.00
C MET A 286 5.96 -0.23 -15.00
N LEU A 287 6.14 -0.80 -16.21
CA LEU A 287 5.10 -0.82 -17.24
C LEU A 287 3.82 -1.53 -16.77
N PRO A 288 3.89 -2.69 -16.07
CA PRO A 288 2.71 -3.31 -15.49
C PRO A 288 1.92 -2.36 -14.59
N ALA A 289 2.61 -1.60 -13.74
CA ALA A 289 1.99 -0.66 -12.82
C ALA A 289 1.26 0.48 -13.54
N LEU A 290 1.82 0.97 -14.66
CA LEU A 290 1.19 2.02 -15.48
C LEU A 290 0.05 1.47 -16.37
N SER A 291 0.13 0.20 -16.76
CA SER A 291 -0.83 -0.43 -17.66
C SER A 291 -2.03 -1.07 -16.96
N ALA A 292 -2.00 -1.18 -15.62
CA ALA A 292 -3.04 -1.80 -14.82
C ALA A 292 -4.41 -1.12 -15.01
N ASP A 293 -4.43 0.18 -15.28
CA ASP A 293 -5.64 0.98 -15.50
C ASP A 293 -6.14 0.93 -16.96
N LEU A 294 -5.32 0.46 -17.89
CA LEU A 294 -5.62 0.45 -19.34
C LEU A 294 -6.24 -0.86 -19.83
N LEU A 295 -6.11 -1.95 -19.07
CA LEU A 295 -6.57 -3.28 -19.48
C LEU A 295 -7.95 -3.64 -18.88
N PRO A 296 -8.73 -4.50 -19.55
CA PRO A 296 -10.02 -4.97 -19.03
C PRO A 296 -9.87 -5.52 -17.60
N GLN A 297 -10.76 -5.07 -16.70
CA GLN A 297 -10.65 -5.19 -15.24
C GLN A 297 -10.35 -6.61 -14.71
N ASN A 298 -10.64 -7.68 -15.46
CA ASN A 298 -10.49 -9.04 -14.95
C ASN A 298 -9.18 -9.72 -15.38
N VAL A 299 -8.77 -9.65 -16.64
CA VAL A 299 -7.59 -10.39 -17.14
C VAL A 299 -6.30 -9.62 -16.91
N GLY A 300 -6.32 -8.29 -17.14
CA GLY A 300 -5.17 -7.43 -16.90
C GLY A 300 -4.74 -7.43 -15.45
N ARG A 301 -5.70 -7.47 -14.52
CA ARG A 301 -5.44 -7.58 -13.08
C ARG A 301 -4.63 -8.84 -12.76
N TYR A 302 -5.09 -10.05 -13.08
CA TYR A 302 -4.31 -11.24 -12.72
C TYR A 302 -2.95 -11.37 -13.45
N LEU A 303 -2.84 -10.88 -14.69
CA LEU A 303 -1.59 -10.91 -15.46
C LEU A 303 -0.56 -9.88 -14.99
N PHE A 304 -0.98 -8.69 -14.57
CA PHE A 304 -0.07 -7.59 -14.21
C PHE A 304 -0.02 -7.28 -12.71
N CYS A 305 -1.03 -7.63 -11.91
CA CYS A 305 -0.99 -7.55 -10.43
C CYS A 305 0.17 -8.36 -9.86
N GLY A 306 0.56 -9.48 -10.48
CA GLY A 306 1.75 -10.23 -10.03
C GLY A 306 3.08 -9.47 -10.12
N MET A 307 3.11 -8.29 -10.75
CA MET A 307 4.23 -7.33 -10.76
C MET A 307 3.85 -5.99 -10.11
N GLY A 308 2.61 -5.85 -9.63
CA GLY A 308 2.07 -4.64 -9.02
C GLY A 308 2.65 -4.43 -7.64
N LEU A 309 3.71 -3.64 -7.57
CA LEU A 309 4.35 -3.17 -6.33
C LEU A 309 3.64 -1.93 -5.76
N THR A 310 2.72 -1.33 -6.51
CA THR A 310 2.00 -0.07 -6.25
C THR A 310 0.66 -0.26 -5.54
N ALA A 311 -0.13 -1.25 -5.98
CA ALA A 311 -1.55 -1.30 -5.67
C ALA A 311 -1.83 -2.23 -4.49
N LEU A 312 -2.68 -1.76 -3.58
CA LEU A 312 -3.40 -2.63 -2.64
C LEU A 312 -3.97 -3.82 -3.40
N TYR A 313 -3.95 -5.00 -2.79
CA TYR A 313 -4.50 -6.18 -3.48
C TYR A 313 -5.97 -5.91 -3.80
N PRO A 314 -6.45 -6.18 -5.03
CA PRO A 314 -7.80 -5.79 -5.43
C PRO A 314 -8.83 -6.55 -4.60
N ALA A 315 -9.87 -5.85 -4.16
CA ALA A 315 -10.94 -6.44 -3.35
C ALA A 315 -11.63 -7.66 -4.02
N ASN A 316 -11.84 -7.58 -5.33
CA ASN A 316 -12.47 -8.65 -6.12
C ASN A 316 -11.50 -9.77 -6.53
N CYS A 317 -10.25 -9.76 -6.05
CA CYS A 317 -9.29 -10.81 -6.37
C CYS A 317 -9.44 -12.01 -5.44
N ASN A 318 -9.60 -13.18 -6.05
CA ASN A 318 -9.51 -14.45 -5.33
C ASN A 318 -8.04 -14.67 -4.90
N ILE A 319 -7.76 -14.47 -3.61
CA ILE A 319 -6.43 -14.57 -3.01
C ILE A 319 -5.71 -15.90 -3.36
N PRO A 320 -6.32 -17.09 -3.19
CA PRO A 320 -5.64 -18.34 -3.53
C PRO A 320 -5.35 -18.47 -5.03
N LEU A 321 -6.24 -17.99 -5.90
CA LEU A 321 -5.97 -17.95 -7.35
C LEU A 321 -4.75 -17.06 -7.67
N LEU A 322 -4.65 -15.90 -7.00
CA LEU A 322 -3.54 -14.98 -7.19
C LEU A 322 -2.20 -15.62 -6.78
N PHE A 323 -2.15 -16.30 -5.63
CA PHE A 323 -0.96 -17.03 -5.19
C PHE A 323 -0.60 -18.17 -6.15
N LEU A 324 -1.60 -18.89 -6.67
CA LEU A 324 -1.38 -19.94 -7.66
C LEU A 324 -0.78 -19.38 -8.96
N ILE A 325 -1.25 -18.22 -9.43
CA ILE A 325 -0.69 -17.53 -10.61
C ILE A 325 0.75 -17.09 -10.35
N LEU A 326 1.05 -16.54 -9.17
CA LEU A 326 2.40 -16.16 -8.78
C LEU A 326 3.34 -17.38 -8.75
N LEU A 327 2.90 -18.51 -8.19
CA LEU A 327 3.65 -19.76 -8.19
C LEU A 327 3.91 -20.30 -9.60
N MET A 328 2.92 -20.22 -10.49
CA MET A 328 3.11 -20.60 -11.89
C MET A 328 4.15 -19.68 -12.56
N LYS A 329 4.06 -18.36 -12.35
CA LYS A 329 5.03 -17.38 -12.89
C LYS A 329 6.44 -17.61 -12.37
N THR A 330 6.63 -17.80 -11.07
CA THR A 330 7.96 -18.07 -10.50
C THR A 330 8.56 -19.35 -11.07
N THR A 331 7.74 -20.39 -11.28
CA THR A 331 8.17 -21.65 -11.89
C THR A 331 8.59 -21.45 -13.34
N VAL A 332 7.76 -20.78 -14.13
CA VAL A 332 8.06 -20.46 -15.54
C VAL A 332 9.33 -19.61 -15.63
N TYR A 333 9.46 -18.55 -14.83
CA TYR A 333 10.64 -17.69 -14.86
C TYR A 333 11.91 -18.43 -14.47
N THR A 334 11.84 -19.31 -13.48
CA THR A 334 12.98 -20.15 -13.09
C THR A 334 13.39 -21.09 -14.22
N LEU A 335 12.44 -21.78 -14.84
CA LEU A 335 12.70 -22.70 -15.96
C LEU A 335 13.26 -21.99 -17.19
N VAL A 336 12.70 -20.84 -17.54
CA VAL A 336 13.17 -19.99 -18.66
C VAL A 336 14.57 -19.45 -18.36
N GLY A 337 14.80 -18.95 -17.15
CA GLY A 337 16.11 -18.47 -16.72
C GLY A 337 17.18 -19.56 -16.79
N ILE A 338 16.90 -20.77 -16.30
CA ILE A 338 17.82 -21.91 -16.42
C ILE A 338 18.08 -22.24 -17.90
N ARG A 339 17.04 -22.33 -18.73
CA ARG A 339 17.21 -22.64 -20.16
C ARG A 339 18.05 -21.58 -20.89
N LEU A 340 17.82 -20.30 -20.59
CA LEU A 340 18.60 -19.20 -21.18
C LEU A 340 20.05 -19.23 -20.71
N TRP A 341 20.30 -19.54 -19.43
CA TRP A 341 21.64 -19.71 -18.92
C TRP A 341 22.37 -20.89 -19.60
N CYS A 342 21.69 -22.02 -19.80
CA CYS A 342 22.31 -23.23 -20.37
C CYS A 342 22.51 -23.20 -21.89
N ARG A 343 21.72 -22.41 -22.63
CA ARG A 343 21.80 -22.33 -24.11
C ARG A 343 22.90 -21.38 -24.59
N ASN A 344 23.37 -20.49 -23.72
CA ASN A 344 24.36 -19.45 -24.01
C ASN A 344 25.79 -19.91 -23.69
#